data_AF-A0A1H9IAF5-F1
#
_entry.id   AF-A0A1H9IAF5-F1
#
_cell.length_a   1.000
_cell.length_b   1.000
_cell.length_c   1.000
_cell.angle_alpha   90.00
_cell.angle_beta   90.00
_cell.angle_gamma   90.00
#
_symmetry.space_group_name_H-M   'P 1'
#
loop_
_entity.id
_entity.type
_entity.pdbx_description
1 polymer ?
#
loop_
_entity_poly.entity_id
_entity_poly.type
_entity_poly.pdbx_seq_one_letter_code
_entity_poly.pdbx_strand_id
1 'polypeptide(L)'
;MTASMAFCADGNTIVRLCEYGTVRTPLLTLDGEGHSLTVSAFDRVPIAEHLTFARELAAACADYVRALETYAAALPDGETDRDERP
;
A
#
# COMPACT_ATOMS: atom_id res chain seq x y z
N MET A 1 1.42 22.21 9.82
CA MET A 1 2.48 21.45 9.13
C MET A 1 1.91 20.11 8.75
N THR A 2 2.05 19.69 7.50
CA THR A 2 1.71 18.35 7.05
C THR A 2 3.01 17.55 6.88
N ALA A 3 3.10 16.40 7.53
CA ALA A 3 4.17 15.46 7.25
C ALA A 3 3.79 14.69 5.97
N SER A 4 4.72 14.60 5.02
CA SER A 4 4.59 13.70 3.86
C SER A 4 5.51 12.51 4.09
N MET A 5 4.97 11.31 3.90
CA MET A 5 5.70 10.05 3.96
C MET A 5 5.46 9.32 2.64
N ALA A 6 6.53 8.79 2.06
CA ALA A 6 6.46 7.98 0.86
C ALA A 6 7.03 6.59 1.16
N PHE A 7 6.40 5.57 0.60
CA PHE A 7 6.87 4.19 0.61
C PHE A 7 7.10 3.78 -0.85
N CYS A 8 8.32 3.37 -1.19
CA CYS A 8 8.67 2.94 -2.54
C CYS A 8 8.69 1.42 -2.57
N ALA A 9 7.67 0.81 -3.18
CA ALA A 9 7.64 -0.64 -3.34
C ALA A 9 8.67 -1.09 -4.37
N ASP A 10 9.28 -2.24 -4.10
CA ASP A 10 10.20 -2.96 -4.97
C ASP A 10 9.75 -4.42 -5.14
N GLY A 11 10.54 -5.22 -5.87
CA GLY A 11 10.24 -6.64 -6.10
C GLY A 11 10.23 -7.52 -4.84
N ASN A 12 10.76 -7.04 -3.72
CA ASN A 12 10.82 -7.75 -2.44
C ASN A 12 9.76 -7.25 -1.44
N THR A 13 8.98 -6.24 -1.81
CA THR A 13 7.96 -5.66 -0.95
C THR A 13 6.80 -6.62 -0.76
N ILE A 14 6.42 -6.85 0.50
CA ILE A 14 5.31 -7.73 0.88
C ILE A 14 4.22 -6.90 1.55
N VAL A 15 2.97 -7.15 1.15
CA VAL A 15 1.78 -6.64 1.85
C VAL A 15 1.24 -7.73 2.76
N ARG A 16 1.07 -7.43 4.04
CA ARG A 16 0.62 -8.37 5.07
C ARG A 16 -0.52 -7.79 5.89
N LEU A 17 -1.62 -8.53 5.99
CA LEU A 17 -2.67 -8.28 6.96
C LEU A 17 -2.34 -9.02 8.26
N CYS A 18 -2.28 -8.29 9.37
CA CYS A 18 -2.13 -8.86 10.70
C CYS A 18 -3.48 -8.84 11.41
N GLU A 19 -4.05 -10.01 11.62
CA GLU A 19 -5.34 -10.20 12.29
C GLU A 19 -5.16 -10.68 13.73
N TYR A 20 -6.06 -10.22 14.60
CA TYR A 20 -5.97 -10.48 16.05
C TYR A 20 -7.31 -10.91 16.65
N GLY A 21 -8.21 -11.41 15.81
CA GLY A 21 -9.58 -11.72 16.18
C GLY A 21 -10.28 -10.49 16.77
N THR A 22 -10.90 -10.66 17.94
CA THR A 22 -11.64 -9.60 18.64
C THR A 22 -10.80 -8.85 19.67
N VAL A 23 -9.50 -9.13 19.78
CA VAL A 23 -8.62 -8.58 20.82
C VAL A 23 -8.17 -7.16 20.49
N ARG A 24 -7.89 -6.88 19.21
CA ARG A 24 -7.49 -5.56 18.72
C ARG A 24 -7.87 -5.38 17.26
N THR A 25 -7.85 -4.13 16.81
CA THR A 25 -8.07 -3.79 15.39
C THR A 25 -6.99 -4.45 14.51
N PRO A 26 -7.36 -4.92 13.30
CA PRO A 26 -6.39 -5.45 12.35
C PRO A 26 -5.45 -4.34 11.87
N LEU A 27 -4.25 -4.73 11.44
CA LEU A 27 -3.24 -3.83 10.87
C LEU A 27 -2.87 -4.31 9.48
N LEU A 28 -2.72 -3.39 8.54
CA LEU A 28 -2.12 -3.67 7.24
C LEU A 28 -0.68 -3.17 7.26
N THR A 29 0.26 -4.00 6.83
CA THR A 29 1.68 -3.65 6.80
C THR A 29 2.24 -3.83 5.40
N LEU A 30 3.04 -2.86 4.96
CA LEU A 30 3.89 -2.96 3.78
C LEU A 30 5.33 -3.09 4.29
N ASP A 31 5.92 -4.25 4.06
CA ASP A 31 7.28 -4.58 4.53
C ASP A 31 8.23 -4.61 3.33
N GLY A 32 9.26 -3.77 3.36
CA GLY A 32 10.38 -3.75 2.43
C GLY A 32 11.71 -4.01 3.14
N GLU A 33 12.81 -4.04 2.40
CA GLU A 33 14.12 -4.27 3.02
C GLU A 33 14.50 -3.09 3.94
N GLY A 34 14.59 -3.36 5.25
CA GLY A 34 14.99 -2.36 6.24
C GLY A 34 13.93 -1.30 6.57
N HIS A 35 12.71 -1.40 6.02
CA HIS A 35 11.64 -0.43 6.29
C HIS A 35 10.26 -1.08 6.27
N SER A 36 9.34 -0.54 7.08
CA SER A 36 7.97 -1.03 7.19
C SER A 36 7.02 0.14 7.35
N LEU A 37 5.91 0.13 6.60
CA LEU A 37 4.80 1.05 6.76
C LEU A 37 3.60 0.28 7.30
N THR A 38 3.15 0.64 8.50
CA THR A 38 1.92 0.08 9.07
C THR A 38 0.78 1.07 8.91
N VAL A 39 -0.28 0.62 8.25
CA VAL A 39 -1.57 1.31 8.15
C VAL A 39 -2.48 0.76 9.25
N SER A 40 -2.83 1.64 10.17
CA SER A 40 -3.65 1.35 11.34
C SER A 40 -4.49 2.57 11.68
N ALA A 41 -5.78 2.39 11.94
CA ALA A 41 -6.49 3.39 12.73
C ALA A 41 -6.21 3.11 14.22
N PHE A 42 -5.66 4.12 14.91
CA PHE A 42 -5.46 4.08 16.35
C PHE A 42 -6.73 3.63 17.08
N ASP A 43 -6.59 2.91 18.20
CA ASP A 43 -7.73 2.40 19.01
C ASP A 43 -8.69 3.50 19.52
N ARG A 44 -8.29 4.77 19.42
CA ARG A 44 -9.13 5.93 19.73
C ARG A 44 -10.13 6.30 18.62
N VAL A 45 -10.00 5.71 17.43
CA VAL A 45 -10.89 5.97 16.27
C VAL A 45 -12.09 5.01 16.34
N PRO A 46 -13.33 5.52 16.25
CA PRO A 46 -14.52 4.67 16.18
C PRO A 46 -14.42 3.61 15.06
N ILE A 47 -14.86 2.38 15.34
CA ILE A 47 -14.76 1.28 14.36
C ILE A 47 -15.47 1.58 13.04
N ALA A 48 -16.56 2.35 13.08
CA ALA A 48 -17.28 2.78 11.88
C ALA A 48 -16.41 3.67 10.97
N GLU A 49 -15.63 4.58 11.54
CA GLU A 49 -14.69 5.43 10.80
C GLU A 49 -13.53 4.61 10.25
N HIS A 50 -13.01 3.64 11.01
CA HIS A 50 -11.99 2.71 10.54
C HIS A 50 -12.51 1.88 9.34
N LEU A 51 -13.75 1.40 9.40
CA LEU A 51 -14.37 0.67 8.29
C LEU A 51 -14.57 1.53 7.06
N THR A 52 -14.97 2.80 7.22
CA THR A 52 -15.06 3.76 6.10
C THR A 52 -13.70 3.97 5.46
N PHE A 53 -12.68 4.25 6.26
CA PHE A 53 -11.29 4.40 5.79
C PHE A 53 -10.81 3.15 5.05
N ALA A 54 -11.02 1.96 5.60
CA ALA A 54 -10.60 0.71 4.97
C ALA A 54 -11.27 0.47 3.61
N ARG A 55 -12.55 0.85 3.46
CA ARG A 55 -13.28 0.76 2.19
C ARG A 55 -12.76 1.75 1.15
N GLU A 56 -12.49 2.98 1.57
CA GLU A 56 -11.90 4.01 0.70
C GLU A 56 -10.50 3.61 0.24
N LEU A 57 -9.67 3.08 1.15
CA LEU A 57 -8.35 2.55 0.82
C LEU A 57 -8.44 1.41 -0.19
N ALA A 58 -9.35 0.45 0.02
CA ALA A 58 -9.54 -0.66 -0.91
C ALA A 58 -9.99 -0.19 -2.31
N ALA A 59 -10.90 0.79 -2.38
CA ALA A 59 -11.32 1.38 -3.65
C ALA A 59 -10.15 2.08 -4.37
N ALA A 60 -9.37 2.89 -3.64
CA ALA A 60 -8.20 3.57 -4.20
C ALA A 60 -7.13 2.58 -4.70
N CYS A 61 -6.89 1.47 -3.98
CA CYS A 61 -5.99 0.41 -4.44
C CYS A 61 -6.49 -0.25 -5.73
N ALA A 62 -7.80 -0.51 -5.84
CA ALA A 62 -8.37 -1.08 -7.06
C ALA A 62 -8.23 -0.14 -8.27
N ASP A 63 -8.44 1.16 -8.05
CA ASP A 63 -8.25 2.17 -9.10
C ASP A 63 -6.76 2.31 -9.49
N TYR A 64 -5.85 2.23 -8.51
CA TYR A 64 -4.40 2.19 -8.76
C TYR A 64 -3.98 1.01 -9.62
N VAL A 65 -4.51 -0.19 -9.37
CA VAL A 65 -4.25 -1.37 -10.20
C VAL A 65 -4.70 -1.14 -11.65
N ARG A 66 -5.93 -0.64 -11.87
CA ARG A 66 -6.40 -0.33 -13.24
C ARG A 66 -5.52 0.70 -13.94
N ALA A 67 -5.05 1.70 -13.20
CA ALA A 67 -4.15 2.72 -13.74
C ALA A 67 -2.80 2.11 -14.13
N LEU A 68 -2.22 1.22 -13.31
CA LEU A 68 -0.99 0.50 -13.63
C LEU A 68 -1.15 -0.43 -14.83
N GLU A 69 -2.25 -1.17 -14.93
CA GLU A 69 -2.53 -2.02 -16.09
C GLU A 69 -2.65 -1.20 -17.38
N THR A 70 -3.34 -0.06 -17.32
CA THR A 70 -3.45 0.87 -18.45
C THR A 70 -2.09 1.42 -18.85
N TYR A 71 -1.28 1.79 -17.86
CA TYR A 71 0.08 2.28 -18.09
C TYR A 71 0.97 1.19 -18.71
N ALA A 72 0.94 -0.02 -18.16
CA ALA A 72 1.72 -1.15 -18.66
C ALA A 72 1.33 -1.52 -20.10
N ALA A 73 0.04 -1.48 -20.45
CA ALA A 73 -0.43 -1.73 -21.81
C ALA A 73 0.03 -0.67 -22.83
N ALA A 74 0.39 0.52 -22.37
CA ALA A 74 0.92 1.60 -23.20
C ALA A 74 2.46 1.56 -23.34
N LEU A 75 3.16 0.73 -22.55
CA LEU A 75 4.60 0.58 -22.67
C LEU A 75 4.94 -0.20 -23.95
N PRO A 76 5.92 0.27 -24.76
CA PRO A 76 6.41 -0.52 -25.88
C PRO A 76 7.09 -1.79 -25.36
N ASP A 77 6.94 -2.91 -26.09
CA ASP A 77 7.60 -4.19 -25.81
C ASP A 77 9.12 -4.01 -25.75
N GLY A 78 9.69 -3.70 -24.58
CA GLY A 78 11.13 -3.49 -24.47
C GLY A 78 11.62 -2.64 -23.29
N GLU A 79 10.77 -2.08 -22.44
CA GLU A 79 11.25 -1.42 -21.21
C GLU A 79 11.38 -2.42 -20.07
N THR A 80 12.24 -3.43 -20.27
CA THR A 80 12.83 -4.18 -19.15
C THR A 80 14.24 -3.64 -18.99
N ASP A 81 14.46 -2.96 -17.87
CA ASP A 81 15.74 -2.46 -17.36
C ASP A 81 16.22 -1.10 -17.90
N ARG A 82 15.79 -0.02 -17.25
CA ARG A 82 16.54 1.24 -17.19
C ARG A 82 17.14 1.42 -15.80
N ASP A 83 17.88 0.43 -15.30
CA ASP A 83 18.83 0.62 -14.20
C ASP A 83 20.27 0.28 -14.65
N GLU A 84 20.70 0.87 -15.77
CA GLU A 84 22.11 1.18 -15.97
C GLU A 84 22.31 2.69 -15.89
N ARG A 85 22.85 3.16 -14.77
CA ARG A 85 23.52 4.46 -14.69
C ARG A 85 25.01 4.27 -14.31
N PRO A 86 25.92 5.00 -14.99
CA PRO A 86 27.38 4.88 -14.86
C PRO A 86 27.94 5.46 -13.56
#